data_AF-A0A383AHS0-F1
#
_entry.id   AF-A0A383AHS0-F1
#
_cell.length_a   1.000
_cell.length_b   1.000
_cell.length_c   1.000
_cell.angle_alpha   90.00
_cell.angle_beta   90.00
_cell.angle_gamma   90.00
#
_symmetry.space_group_name_H-M   'P 1'
#
loop_
_entity.id
_entity.type
_entity.pdbx_description
1 polymer ?
#
loop_
_entity_poly.entity_id
_entity_poly.type
_entity_poly.pdbx_seq_one_letter_code
_entity_poly.pdbx_strand_id
1 'polypeptide(L)' 'MIQKFVEVPNTTIQEPVTNDFGYDLCYDMAQEYGIAELVWYALNGKRVVEGTYTNED' A
#
# COMPACT_ATOMS: atom_id res chain seq x y z
N MET A 1 -15.98 -1.85 6.82
CA MET A 1 -14.55 -1.51 6.70
C MET A 1 -14.26 -1.14 5.27
N ILE A 2 -13.39 -0.18 5.05
CA ILE A 2 -12.83 0.09 3.72
C ILE A 2 -11.69 -0.91 3.51
N GLN A 3 -11.71 -1.64 2.39
CA GLN A 3 -10.60 -2.53 2.04
C GLN A 3 -9.37 -1.68 1.70
N LYS A 4 -8.24 -1.97 2.35
CA LYS A 4 -6.95 -1.37 2.05
C LYS A 4 -6.09 -2.30 1.19
N PHE A 5 -5.14 -1.71 0.49
CA PHE A 5 -4.20 -2.40 -0.38
C PHE A 5 -2.81 -1.80 -0.19
N VAL A 6 -1.78 -2.61 -0.38
CA VAL A 6 -0.42 -2.11 -0.58
C VAL A 6 -0.11 -2.19 -2.08
N GLU A 7 0.30 -1.07 -2.66
CA GLU A 7 0.59 -0.94 -4.09
C GLU A 7 2.02 -0.48 -4.32
N VAL A 8 2.65 -0.95 -5.39
CA VAL A 8 3.95 -0.42 -5.86
C VAL A 8 3.68 0.56 -7.00
N PRO A 9 3.99 1.86 -6.84
CA PRO A 9 3.80 2.88 -7.86
C PRO A 9 4.40 2.50 -9.22
N ASN A 10 3.69 2.85 -10.30
CA ASN A 10 4.08 2.57 -11.69
C ASN A 10 4.17 1.07 -12.06
N THR A 11 3.57 0.19 -11.26
CA THR A 11 3.49 -1.26 -11.56
C THR A 11 2.04 -1.75 -11.46
N THR A 12 1.83 -3.03 -11.75
CA THR A 12 0.56 -3.73 -11.52
C THR A 12 0.53 -4.50 -10.20
N ILE A 13 1.55 -4.32 -9.34
CA ILE A 13 1.66 -5.04 -8.07
C ILE A 13 0.74 -4.39 -7.06
N GLN A 14 -0.20 -5.18 -6.55
CA GLN A 14 -1.17 -4.77 -5.55
C GLN A 14 -1.48 -5.97 -4.65
N GLU A 15 -1.32 -5.79 -3.35
CA GLU A 15 -1.61 -6.82 -2.35
C GLU A 15 -2.72 -6.35 -1.40
N PRO A 16 -3.79 -7.14 -1.21
CA PRO A 16 -4.86 -6.78 -0.28
C PRO A 16 -4.38 -6.89 1.16
N VAL A 17 -4.66 -5.85 1.95
CA VAL A 17 -4.40 -5.87 3.39
C VAL A 17 -5.49 -6.72 4.05
N THR A 18 -5.11 -7.91 4.50
CA THR A 18 -6.04 -8.91 5.09
C THR A 18 -6.09 -8.86 6.62
N ASN A 19 -5.17 -8.13 7.25
CA ASN A 19 -5.01 -8.00 8.70
C ASN A 19 -4.76 -6.52 9.09
N ASP A 20 -4.72 -6.23 10.39
CA ASP A 20 -4.51 -4.85 10.89
C ASP A 20 -3.08 -4.32 10.62
N PHE A 21 -2.18 -5.15 10.06
CA PHE A 21 -0.76 -4.87 9.85
C PHE A 21 -0.44 -4.40 8.42
N GLY A 22 -1.26 -3.49 7.88
CA GLY A 22 -1.04 -2.95 6.52
C GLY A 22 0.25 -2.16 6.35
N TYR A 23 0.77 -1.55 7.42
CA TYR A 23 2.04 -0.81 7.40
C TYR A 23 3.24 -1.74 7.34
N ASP A 24 3.21 -2.89 8.01
CA ASP A 24 4.30 -3.87 7.99
C ASP A 24 4.44 -4.46 6.59
N LEU A 25 3.32 -4.84 5.95
CA LEU A 25 3.32 -5.27 4.54
C LEU A 25 3.84 -4.17 3.60
N CYS A 26 3.47 -2.92 3.86
CA CYS A 26 3.94 -1.78 3.07
C CYS A 26 5.45 -1.59 3.21
N TYR A 27 6.00 -1.74 4.41
CA TYR A 27 7.43 -1.69 4.65
C TYR A 27 8.16 -2.83 3.94
N ASP A 28 7.69 -4.08 4.09
CA ASP A 28 8.31 -5.25 3.45
C ASP A 28 8.34 -5.10 1.92
N MET A 29 7.24 -4.64 1.32
CA MET A 29 7.17 -4.39 -0.12
C MET A 29 8.06 -3.23 -0.55
N ALA A 30 8.21 -2.18 0.27
CA ALA A 30 9.13 -1.09 -0.03
C ALA A 30 10.60 -1.57 -0.03
N GLN A 31 10.96 -2.48 0.87
CA GLN A 31 12.31 -3.08 0.90
C GLN A 31 12.60 -3.94 -0.34
N GLU A 32 11.59 -4.63 -0.88
CA GLU A 32 11.73 -5.45 -2.08
C GLU A 32 11.71 -4.64 -3.39
N TYR A 33 10.79 -3.67 -3.49
CA TYR A 33 10.50 -2.96 -4.74
C TYR A 33 11.01 -1.51 -4.77
N GLY A 34 11.66 -1.04 -3.71
CA GLY A 34 12.18 0.33 -3.58
C GLY A 34 11.17 1.34 -3.03
N ILE A 35 9.87 1.10 -3.26
CA ILE A 35 8.78 1.96 -2.79
C ILE A 35 7.48 1.16 -2.72
N ALA A 36 6.66 1.44 -1.70
CA ALA A 36 5.29 0.94 -1.62
C ALA A 36 4.37 1.96 -0.95
N GLU A 37 3.08 1.90 -1.28
CA GLU A 37 2.04 2.79 -0.77
C GLU A 37 0.89 1.99 -0.17
N LEU A 38 0.53 2.30 1.07
CA LEU A 38 -0.71 1.82 1.67
C LEU A 38 -1.85 2.71 1.20
N VAL A 39 -2.81 2.13 0.49
CA VAL A 39 -3.90 2.86 -0.15
C VAL A 39 -5.26 2.26 0.12
N TRP A 40 -6.29 3.08 -0.09
CA TRP A 40 -7.67 2.63 -0.10
C TRP A 40 -8.49 3.42 -1.10
N TYR A 41 -9.62 2.85 -1.50
CA TYR A 41 -10.54 3.47 -2.45
C TYR A 41 -11.78 3.97 -1.72
N ALA A 42 -12.04 5.27 -1.81
CA ALA A 42 -13.25 5.88 -1.30
C ALA A 42 -14.48 5.40 -2.10
N LEU A 43 -15.68 5.60 -1.54
CA LEU A 43 -16.94 5.16 -2.16
C LEU A 43 -17.20 5.81 -3.54
N ASN A 44 -16.53 6.92 -3.84
CA ASN A 44 -16.57 7.59 -5.14
C ASN A 44 -15.47 7.12 -6.12
N GLY A 45 -14.75 6.04 -5.79
CA GLY A 45 -13.65 5.49 -6.59
C GLY A 45 -12.34 6.26 -6.46
N LYS A 46 -12.25 7.32 -5.64
CA LYS A 46 -11.02 8.06 -5.43
C LYS A 46 -10.01 7.20 -4.67
N ARG A 47 -8.82 7.02 -5.25
CA ARG A 47 -7.65 6.45 -4.57
C ARG A 47 -7.13 7.44 -3.52
N VAL A 48 -6.91 6.96 -2.31
CA VAL A 48 -6.34 7.71 -1.20
C VAL A 48 -5.11 6.97 -0.72
N VAL A 49 -3.98 7.69 -0.64
CA VAL A 49 -2.75 7.19 -0.03
C VAL A 49 -2.79 7.51 1.45
N GLU A 50 -2.67 6.47 2.28
CA GLU A 50 -2.64 6.58 3.72
C GLU A 50 -1.20 6.67 4.24
N GLY A 51 -0.27 5.96 3.59
CA GLY A 51 1.16 5.99 3.92
C GLY A 51 2.01 5.53 2.74
N THR A 52 3.28 5.92 2.77
CA THR A 52 4.29 5.55 1.78
C THR A 52 5.55 5.16 2.53
N TYR A 53 6.17 4.06 2.11
CA TYR A 53 7.51 3.68 2.53
C TYR A 53 8.43 3.57 1.32
N THR A 54 9.69 3.87 1.55
CA THR A 54 10.80 3.64 0.62
C THR A 54 11.75 2.62 1.22
N ASN A 55 12.67 2.11 0.41
CA ASN A 55 13.74 1.23 0.88
C ASN A 55 14.79 1.93 1.78
N GLU A 56 14.66 3.23 2.00
CA GLU A 56 15.54 4.03 2.87
C GLU A 56 14.92 4.36 4.24
N ASP A 57 13.62 4.08 4.41
CA ASP A 57 12.90 4.18 5.69
C ASP A 57 13.14 2.94 6.57
#